data_AF-A0A1X7UPL9-F1
#
_entry.id   AF-A0A1X7UPL9-F1
#
_cell.length_a   1.000
_cell.length_b   1.000
_cell.length_c   1.000
_cell.angle_alpha   90.00
_cell.angle_beta   90.00
_cell.angle_gamma   90.00
#
_symmetry.space_group_name_H-M   'P 1'
#
loop_
_entity.id
_entity.type
_entity.pdbx_description
1 polymer ?
#
loop_
_entity_poly.entity_id
_entity_poly.type
_entity_poly.pdbx_seq_one_letter_code
_entity_poly.pdbx_strand_id
1 'polypeptide(L)'
;SHSLSPAPGPTLAVTAVAIKIPPFWPSDQEVWFAQVDAQFATRGITTQKSKFDYDVASLTPITEVRDLILKPPSTDPYNALREQPIKRTTASEQKRP
;
A
#
# COMPACT_ATOMS: atom_id res chain seq x y z
N SER A 1 13.94 47.92 25.28
CA SER A 1 13.74 47.40 23.91
C SER A 1 13.17 45.99 24.00
N HIS A 2 11.95 45.79 23.50
CA HIS A 2 11.20 44.53 23.61
C HIS A 2 11.71 43.48 22.61
N SER A 3 11.95 42.25 23.07
CA SER A 3 12.28 41.09 22.22
C SER A 3 10.99 40.49 21.63
N LEU A 4 10.93 40.37 20.30
CA LEU A 4 9.82 39.75 19.57
C LEU A 4 10.00 38.23 19.56
N SER A 5 9.04 37.49 20.10
CA SER A 5 8.94 36.02 19.93
C SER A 5 8.48 35.69 18.49
N PRO A 6 9.00 34.61 17.87
CA PRO A 6 8.47 34.14 16.60
C PRO A 6 7.11 33.48 16.83
N ALA A 7 6.09 33.92 16.09
CA ALA A 7 4.78 33.28 16.06
C ALA A 7 4.89 31.85 15.49
N PRO A 8 4.15 30.86 16.02
CA PRO A 8 4.01 29.58 15.34
C PRO A 8 3.29 29.82 14.01
N GLY A 9 3.98 29.56 12.91
CA GLY A 9 3.39 29.56 11.57
C GLY A 9 2.22 28.58 11.49
N PRO A 10 1.29 28.76 10.53
CA PRO A 10 0.12 27.90 10.41
C PRO A 10 0.57 26.46 10.26
N THR A 11 0.38 25.66 11.31
CA THR A 11 0.49 24.22 11.27
C THR A 11 -0.54 23.78 10.25
N LEU A 12 -0.09 23.41 9.05
CA LEU A 12 -0.93 22.78 8.04
C LEU A 12 -1.53 21.57 8.73
N ALA A 13 -2.76 21.70 9.20
CA ALA A 13 -3.55 20.59 9.69
C ALA A 13 -3.74 19.71 8.46
N VAL A 14 -2.86 18.72 8.33
CA VAL A 14 -3.00 17.65 7.36
C VAL A 14 -4.30 16.97 7.77
N THR A 15 -5.40 17.39 7.17
CA THR A 15 -6.67 16.71 7.28
C THR A 15 -6.39 15.30 6.76
N ALA A 16 -6.14 14.37 7.68
CA ALA A 16 -5.89 12.99 7.36
C ALA A 16 -7.21 12.46 6.79
N VAL A 17 -7.35 12.61 5.49
CA VAL A 17 -8.50 12.19 4.71
C VAL A 17 -8.43 10.67 4.71
N ALA A 18 -9.02 10.05 5.75
CA ALA A 18 -8.94 8.63 6.03
C ALA A 18 -9.49 7.83 4.85
N ILE A 19 -8.61 7.16 4.11
CA ILE A 19 -9.00 6.24 3.03
C ILE A 19 -9.73 5.07 3.68
N LYS A 20 -10.89 4.71 3.12
CA LYS A 20 -11.57 3.47 3.46
C LYS A 20 -11.01 2.37 2.57
N ILE A 21 -9.96 1.71 3.03
CA ILE A 21 -9.44 0.52 2.38
C ILE A 21 -10.40 -0.64 2.68
N PRO A 22 -10.89 -1.41 1.69
CA PRO A 22 -11.67 -2.61 1.94
C PRO A 22 -10.86 -3.69 2.66
N PRO A 23 -11.50 -4.62 3.39
CA PRO A 23 -10.79 -5.75 3.97
C PRO A 23 -10.08 -6.57 2.89
N PHE A 24 -8.89 -7.09 3.19
CA PHE A 24 -8.11 -7.87 2.22
C PHE A 24 -8.84 -9.15 1.80
N TRP A 25 -8.84 -9.42 0.48
CA TRP A 25 -9.47 -10.60 -0.12
C TRP A 25 -8.41 -11.55 -0.68
N PRO A 26 -7.93 -12.54 0.10
CA PRO A 26 -6.90 -13.47 -0.38
C PRO A 26 -7.35 -14.32 -1.57
N SER A 27 -8.67 -14.48 -1.76
CA SER A 27 -9.24 -15.18 -2.92
C SER A 27 -9.11 -14.42 -4.24
N ASP A 28 -9.19 -13.09 -4.18
CA ASP A 28 -9.34 -12.19 -5.34
C ASP A 28 -8.57 -10.89 -5.11
N GLN A 29 -7.27 -11.04 -4.82
CA GLN A 29 -6.42 -9.90 -4.47
C GLN A 29 -6.20 -8.93 -5.63
N GLU A 30 -6.27 -9.39 -6.89
CA GLU A 30 -6.16 -8.52 -8.06
C GLU A 30 -7.31 -7.49 -8.11
N VAL A 31 -8.53 -7.94 -7.81
CA VAL A 31 -9.71 -7.06 -7.69
C VAL A 31 -9.58 -6.14 -6.49
N TRP A 32 -9.09 -6.65 -5.35
CA TRP A 32 -8.86 -5.85 -4.16
C TRP A 32 -7.85 -4.71 -4.43
N PHE A 33 -6.70 -5.02 -5.03
CA PHE A 33 -5.70 -4.01 -5.43
C PHE A 33 -6.29 -2.98 -6.39
N ALA A 34 -7.10 -3.40 -7.37
CA ALA A 34 -7.76 -2.47 -8.29
C ALA A 34 -8.71 -1.49 -7.56
N GLN A 35 -9.47 -1.98 -6.56
CA GLN A 35 -10.32 -1.12 -5.74
C GLN A 35 -9.51 -0.15 -4.87
N VAL A 36 -8.42 -0.63 -4.28
CA VAL A 36 -7.50 0.20 -3.48
C VAL A 36 -6.83 1.27 -4.33
N ASP A 37 -6.38 0.93 -5.54
CA ASP A 37 -5.77 1.90 -6.46
C ASP A 37 -6.77 2.97 -6.92
N ALA A 38 -8.04 2.60 -7.13
CA ALA A 38 -9.10 3.57 -7.40
C ALA A 38 -9.34 4.54 -6.23
N GLN A 39 -9.23 4.06 -4.98
CA GLN A 39 -9.27 4.94 -3.80
C GLN A 39 -8.07 5.89 -3.78
N PHE A 40 -6.87 5.39 -4.04
CA PHE A 40 -5.66 6.23 -4.13
C PHE A 40 -5.79 7.30 -5.22
N ALA A 41 -6.25 6.93 -6.41
CA ALA A 41 -6.46 7.86 -7.51
C ALA A 41 -7.47 8.97 -7.14
N THR A 42 -8.59 8.60 -6.49
CA THR A 42 -9.61 9.56 -6.04
C THR A 42 -9.08 10.55 -5.00
N ARG A 43 -8.04 10.15 -4.25
CA ARG A 43 -7.44 10.94 -3.15
C ARG A 43 -6.14 11.63 -3.55
N GLY A 44 -5.68 11.46 -4.80
CA GLY A 44 -4.40 11.98 -5.27
C GLY A 44 -3.18 11.31 -4.64
N ILE A 45 -3.30 10.08 -4.13
CA ILE A 45 -2.15 9.33 -3.60
C ILE A 45 -1.41 8.67 -4.76
N THR A 46 -0.26 9.24 -5.10
CA THR A 46 0.56 8.78 -6.24
C THR A 46 1.88 8.16 -5.80
N THR A 47 2.34 8.45 -4.57
CA THR A 47 3.62 7.96 -4.06
C THR A 47 3.59 6.47 -3.74
N GLN A 48 4.51 5.69 -4.31
CA GLN A 48 4.66 4.25 -4.08
C GLN A 48 4.75 3.91 -2.59
N LYS A 49 5.52 4.69 -1.82
CA LYS A 49 5.66 4.51 -0.37
C LYS A 49 4.32 4.63 0.35
N SER A 50 3.55 5.69 0.06
CA SER A 50 2.25 5.90 0.70
C SER A 50 1.28 4.78 0.32
N LYS A 51 1.20 4.40 -0.96
CA LYS A 51 0.37 3.28 -1.40
C LYS A 51 0.72 1.99 -0.66
N PHE A 52 2.02 1.66 -0.58
CA PHE A 52 2.53 0.50 0.14
C PHE A 52 2.16 0.55 1.64
N ASP A 53 2.38 1.68 2.32
CA ASP A 53 2.07 1.81 3.75
C ASP A 53 0.57 1.60 4.04
N TYR A 54 -0.34 2.09 3.17
CA TYR A 54 -1.79 1.85 3.29
C TYR A 54 -2.17 0.39 3.04
N ASP A 55 -1.54 -0.22 2.05
CA ASP A 55 -1.76 -1.61 1.69
C ASP A 55 -1.35 -2.53 2.86
N VAL A 56 -0.13 -2.38 3.35
CA VAL A 56 0.41 -3.12 4.50
C VAL A 56 -0.44 -2.94 5.76
N ALA A 57 -0.98 -1.74 6.01
CA ALA A 57 -1.88 -1.51 7.14
C ALA A 57 -3.22 -2.27 7.03
N SER A 58 -3.62 -2.64 5.82
CA SER A 58 -4.90 -3.30 5.51
C SER A 58 -4.75 -4.80 5.21
N LEU A 59 -3.54 -5.22 4.82
CA LEU A 59 -3.19 -6.62 4.61
C LEU A 59 -3.25 -7.39 5.93
N THR A 60 -3.94 -8.52 5.91
CA THR A 60 -3.78 -9.54 6.94
C THR A 60 -2.42 -10.24 6.75
N PRO A 61 -1.75 -10.72 7.81
CA PRO A 61 -0.45 -11.36 7.70
C PRO A 61 -0.54 -12.62 6.83
N ILE A 62 -0.17 -12.48 5.56
CA ILE A 62 0.01 -13.58 4.63
C ILE A 62 1.50 -13.92 4.54
N THR A 63 1.82 -15.20 4.64
CA THR A 63 3.21 -15.70 4.60
C THR A 63 3.93 -15.37 3.30
N GLU A 64 3.19 -15.18 2.21
CA GLU A 64 3.72 -14.95 0.86
C GLU A 64 4.39 -13.58 0.69
N VAL A 65 3.74 -12.51 1.16
CA VAL A 65 4.28 -11.14 1.07
C VAL A 65 5.00 -10.71 2.35
N ARG A 66 5.13 -11.62 3.34
CA ARG A 66 5.80 -11.32 4.62
C ARG A 66 7.21 -10.78 4.42
N ASP A 67 8.00 -11.37 3.52
CA ASP A 67 9.38 -10.91 3.30
C ASP A 67 9.41 -9.51 2.70
N LEU A 68 8.49 -9.18 1.78
CA LEU A 68 8.34 -7.82 1.24
C LEU A 68 7.93 -6.81 2.30
N ILE A 69 7.05 -7.18 3.23
CA ILE A 69 6.62 -6.29 4.32
C ILE A 69 7.81 -6.03 5.26
N LEU A 70 8.58 -7.06 5.57
CA LEU A 70 9.74 -6.96 6.47
C LEU A 70 10.95 -6.31 5.80
N LYS A 71 11.09 -6.47 4.49
CA LYS A 71 12.18 -5.97 3.65
C LYS A 71 11.61 -5.38 2.36
N PRO A 72 10.95 -4.21 2.45
CA PRO A 72 10.40 -3.57 1.26
C PRO A 72 11.55 -3.20 0.32
N PRO A 73 11.42 -3.46 -1.00
CA PRO A 73 12.41 -3.02 -1.96
C PRO A 73 12.46 -1.50 -2.01
N SER A 74 13.66 -0.94 -2.18
CA SER A 74 13.88 0.51 -2.23
C SER A 74 13.25 1.18 -3.45
N THR A 75 13.00 0.39 -4.51
CA THR A 75 12.42 0.85 -5.77
C THR A 75 11.06 0.19 -5.93
N ASP A 76 10.03 1.02 -6.13
CA ASP A 76 8.65 0.59 -6.41
C ASP A 76 8.05 -0.47 -5.46
N PRO A 77 8.04 -0.24 -4.13
CA PRO A 77 7.56 -1.22 -3.14
C PRO A 77 6.11 -1.65 -3.34
N TYR A 78 5.24 -0.74 -3.79
CA TYR A 78 3.85 -1.05 -4.09
C TYR A 78 3.70 -1.94 -5.32
N ASN A 79 4.48 -1.71 -6.39
CA ASN A 79 4.44 -2.59 -7.56
C ASN A 79 4.98 -3.96 -7.22
N ALA A 80 6.11 -4.03 -6.48
CA ALA A 80 6.65 -5.30 -6.02
C ALA A 80 5.64 -6.09 -5.18
N LEU A 81 4.84 -5.42 -4.34
CA LEU A 81 3.76 -6.04 -3.58
C LEU A 81 2.64 -6.58 -4.46
N ARG A 82 2.28 -5.87 -5.55
CA ARG A 82 1.26 -6.28 -6.52
C ARG A 82 1.71 -7.36 -7.49
N GLU A 83 2.98 -7.35 -7.86
CA GLU A 83 3.60 -8.30 -8.79
C GLU A 83 3.96 -9.61 -8.10
N GLN A 84 4.04 -9.61 -6.77
CA GLN A 84 4.32 -10.84 -6.07
C GLN A 84 3.23 -11.86 -6.32
N PRO A 85 3.63 -13.08 -6.71
CA PRO A 85 2.70 -14.06 -7.20
C PRO A 85 1.72 -14.34 -6.08
N ILE A 86 0.48 -13.96 -6.34
CA ILE A 86 -0.73 -14.55 -5.80
C ILE A 86 -0.58 -16.06 -6.04
N LYS A 87 0.14 -16.81 -5.20
CA LYS A 87 0.24 -18.26 -5.38
C LYS A 87 -1.06 -18.89 -4.89
N ARG A 88 -2.14 -18.62 -5.60
CA ARG A 88 -3.06 -19.70 -5.92
C ARG A 88 -2.38 -20.50 -7.01
N THR A 89 -1.80 -21.63 -6.62
CA THR A 89 -2.06 -22.91 -7.28
C THR A 89 -2.43 -22.79 -8.77
N THR A 90 -1.48 -22.43 -9.62
CA THR A 90 -1.34 -23.08 -10.91
C THR A 90 -0.23 -24.10 -10.76
N ALA A 91 -0.49 -25.13 -9.94
CA ALA A 91 0.12 -26.44 -10.11
C ALA A 91 -0.45 -27.17 -11.36
N SER A 92 -0.77 -26.41 -12.40
CA SER A 92 -1.25 -26.80 -13.72
C SER A 92 -1.01 -25.54 -14.54
N GLU A 93 0.01 -25.45 -15.38
CA GLU A 93 0.25 -26.35 -16.50
C GLU A 93 1.72 -26.76 -16.65
N GLN A 94 1.92 -28.07 -16.77
CA GLN A 94 2.69 -28.77 -17.82
C GLN A 94 4.10 -28.22 -18.15
N LYS A 95 5.15 -29.02 -17.94
CA LYS A 95 5.42 -30.17 -18.82
C LYS A 95 6.20 -31.26 -18.07
N ARG A 96 5.55 -32.43 -17.93
CA ARG A 96 6.19 -33.70 -18.32
C ARG A 96 6.42 -33.62 -19.82
N PRO A 97 7.63 -33.89 -20.31
CA PRO A 97 8.12 -35.27 -20.48
C PRO A 97 9.45 -35.54 -19.77
#